data_AF-A0ABD0P7W3-F1
#
_entry.id   AF-A0ABD0P7W3-F1
#
_cell.length_a   1.000
_cell.length_b   1.000
_cell.length_c   1.000
_cell.angle_alpha   90.00
_cell.angle_beta   90.00
_cell.angle_gamma   90.00
#
_symmetry.space_group_name_H-M   'P 1'
#
loop_
_entity.id
_entity.type
_entity.pdbx_description
1 polymer ?
#
loop_
_entity_poly.entity_id
_entity_poly.type
_entity_poly.pdbx_seq_one_letter_code
_entity_poly.pdbx_strand_id
1 'polypeptide(L)'
;SQPLTGANKKRCKEDELLLQAVIDGTELGYVIDLRSAQQAQQARMTGGGFESKSCYSHWKRIHRHHERGKVVQESLIKLVEAVDRWLSKLENSKWLSHVHSALSTAGLVVECVE
;
A
#
# COMPACT_ATOMS: atom_id res chain seq x y z
N SER A 1 6.07 1.66 -8.13
CA SER A 1 6.57 0.27 -8.32
C SER A 1 7.16 -0.20 -7.00
N GLN A 2 7.60 -1.47 -6.90
CA GLN A 2 8.26 -2.02 -5.70
C GLN A 2 9.78 -2.16 -5.94
N PRO A 3 10.64 -2.15 -4.91
CA PRO A 3 12.06 -2.43 -5.07
C PRO A 3 12.28 -3.91 -5.40
N LEU A 4 13.36 -4.22 -6.14
CA LEU A 4 13.68 -5.57 -6.61
C LEU A 4 14.68 -6.27 -5.66
N THR A 5 14.35 -6.34 -4.38
CA THR A 5 15.25 -6.92 -3.37
C THR A 5 15.34 -8.44 -3.47
N GLY A 6 14.26 -9.10 -3.85
CA GLY A 6 14.18 -10.55 -4.01
C GLY A 6 14.43 -11.34 -2.72
N ALA A 7 14.47 -12.67 -2.85
CA ALA A 7 14.76 -13.56 -1.72
C ALA A 7 16.14 -13.28 -1.09
N ASN A 8 17.12 -12.93 -1.94
CA ASN A 8 18.53 -12.68 -1.58
C ASN A 8 18.77 -11.30 -0.95
N LYS A 9 17.73 -10.48 -0.74
CA LYS A 9 17.84 -9.14 -0.14
C LYS A 9 18.86 -8.26 -0.87
N LYS A 10 18.83 -8.30 -2.21
CA LYS A 10 19.60 -7.38 -3.06
C LYS A 10 19.32 -5.94 -2.66
N ARG A 11 20.35 -5.12 -2.75
CA ARG A 11 20.33 -3.69 -2.39
C ARG A 11 20.72 -2.87 -3.60
N CYS A 12 20.26 -1.63 -3.63
CA CYS A 12 20.60 -0.63 -4.64
C CYS A 12 21.03 0.64 -3.91
N LYS A 13 22.32 1.00 -3.99
CA LYS A 13 22.85 2.15 -3.25
C LYS A 13 22.29 3.46 -3.79
N GLU A 14 22.06 3.51 -5.09
CA GLU A 14 21.49 4.65 -5.80
C GLU A 14 20.04 4.89 -5.37
N ASP A 15 19.26 3.82 -5.16
CA ASP A 15 17.90 3.89 -4.60
C ASP A 15 17.93 4.37 -3.14
N GLU A 16 18.83 3.83 -2.31
CA GLU A 16 19.01 4.28 -0.92
C GLU A 16 19.37 5.77 -0.83
N LEU A 17 20.29 6.24 -1.68
CA LEU A 17 20.68 7.66 -1.77
C LEU A 17 19.54 8.53 -2.29
N LEU A 18 18.80 8.06 -3.30
CA LEU A 18 17.65 8.78 -3.86
C LEU A 18 16.57 8.99 -2.80
N LEU A 19 16.20 7.92 -2.07
CA LEU A 19 15.26 8.06 -0.96
C LEU A 19 15.83 9.00 0.11
N GLN A 20 17.10 8.89 0.49
CA GLN A 20 17.68 9.79 1.48
C GLN A 20 17.58 11.27 1.07
N ALA A 21 17.75 11.58 -0.21
CA ALA A 21 17.61 12.95 -0.73
C ALA A 21 16.16 13.48 -0.70
N VAL A 22 15.15 12.60 -0.72
CA VAL A 22 13.73 13.02 -0.63
C VAL A 22 13.38 13.57 0.76
N ILE A 23 14.06 13.07 1.80
CA ILE A 23 13.83 13.47 3.20
C ILE A 23 14.92 14.40 3.71
N ASP A 24 15.67 15.06 2.81
CA ASP A 24 16.78 15.92 3.22
C ASP A 24 16.28 17.05 4.14
N GLY A 25 16.79 17.07 5.37
CA GLY A 25 16.34 17.95 6.45
C GLY A 25 15.31 17.38 7.43
N THR A 26 14.78 16.16 7.24
CA THR A 26 13.90 15.47 8.20
C THR A 26 14.55 14.22 8.78
N GLU A 27 14.21 13.87 10.03
CA GLU A 27 14.79 12.71 10.71
C GLU A 27 14.20 11.36 10.24
N LEU A 28 13.00 11.39 9.64
CA LEU A 28 12.21 10.21 9.33
C LEU A 28 11.33 10.40 8.08
N GLY A 29 11.46 9.50 7.13
CA GLY A 29 10.54 9.32 5.99
C GLY A 29 9.57 8.15 6.20
N TYR A 30 8.49 8.14 5.41
CA TYR A 30 7.48 7.09 5.45
C TYR A 30 7.27 6.42 4.09
N VAL A 31 7.24 5.10 4.07
CA VAL A 31 6.80 4.32 2.90
C VAL A 31 5.47 3.66 3.21
N ILE A 32 4.42 4.04 2.50
CA ILE A 32 3.09 3.43 2.64
C ILE A 32 2.95 2.30 1.61
N ASP A 33 3.07 1.06 2.08
CA ASP A 33 2.87 -0.14 1.27
C ASP A 33 1.39 -0.55 1.32
N LEU A 34 0.70 -0.41 0.20
CA LEU A 34 -0.73 -0.71 0.10
C LEU A 34 -1.05 -2.22 -0.01
N ARG A 35 -0.04 -3.08 0.09
CA ARG A 35 -0.22 -4.53 0.09
C ARG A 35 -0.44 -5.04 1.51
N SER A 36 -1.04 -6.21 1.64
CA SER A 36 -0.96 -6.95 2.90
C SER A 36 0.48 -7.34 3.19
N ALA A 37 0.81 -7.56 4.48
CA ALA A 37 2.15 -8.02 4.86
C ALA A 37 2.52 -9.33 4.12
N GLN A 38 1.56 -10.23 3.96
CA GLN A 38 1.73 -11.49 3.22
C GLN A 38 2.05 -11.24 1.73
N GLN A 39 1.28 -10.37 1.06
CA GLN A 39 1.52 -10.01 -0.34
C GLN A 39 2.90 -9.36 -0.54
N ALA A 40 3.34 -8.51 0.39
CA ALA A 40 4.68 -7.92 0.34
C ALA A 40 5.80 -8.98 0.49
N GLN A 41 5.60 -9.98 1.36
CA GLN A 41 6.54 -11.11 1.47
C GLN A 41 6.51 -11.99 0.21
N GLN A 42 5.34 -12.29 -0.34
CA GLN A 42 5.22 -13.06 -1.58
C GLN A 42 5.95 -12.38 -2.74
N ALA A 43 5.78 -11.06 -2.85
CA ALA A 43 6.46 -10.28 -3.89
C ALA A 43 7.99 -10.30 -3.71
N ARG A 44 8.50 -10.32 -2.48
CA ARG A 44 9.92 -10.54 -2.20
C ARG A 44 10.38 -11.91 -2.69
N MET A 45 9.58 -12.97 -2.50
CA MET A 45 9.91 -14.31 -2.97
C MET A 45 9.95 -14.42 -4.50
N THR A 46 9.18 -13.59 -5.21
CA THR A 46 9.12 -13.59 -6.68
C THR A 46 10.01 -12.53 -7.34
N GLY A 47 10.99 -11.99 -6.63
CA GLY A 47 12.01 -11.07 -7.17
C GLY A 47 11.70 -9.57 -7.01
N GLY A 48 10.49 -9.23 -6.57
CA GLY A 48 10.14 -7.90 -6.05
C GLY A 48 10.61 -7.71 -4.61
N GLY A 49 9.88 -6.94 -3.81
CA GLY A 49 10.28 -6.69 -2.44
C GLY A 49 9.68 -5.44 -1.80
N PHE A 50 10.41 -4.96 -0.81
CA PHE A 50 10.12 -3.77 -0.01
C PHE A 50 11.40 -3.27 0.69
N GLU A 51 11.36 -2.04 1.14
CA GLU A 51 12.41 -1.31 1.84
C GLU A 51 12.62 -1.93 3.22
N SER A 52 13.85 -2.38 3.50
CA SER A 52 14.21 -2.98 4.79
C SER A 52 14.80 -1.93 5.74
N LYS A 53 14.43 -1.99 7.02
CA LYS A 53 14.91 -1.03 8.04
C LYS A 53 16.43 -0.97 8.16
N SER A 54 17.14 -2.07 7.84
CA SER A 54 18.60 -2.10 7.89
C SER A 54 19.28 -1.39 6.72
N CYS A 55 18.59 -1.22 5.58
CA CYS A 55 19.13 -0.57 4.39
C CYS A 55 18.59 0.85 4.21
N TYR A 56 17.37 1.10 4.71
CA TYR A 56 16.70 2.41 4.68
C TYR A 56 16.41 2.82 6.14
N SER A 57 17.45 3.17 6.89
CA SER A 57 17.39 3.39 8.35
C SER A 57 16.47 4.53 8.76
N HIS A 58 16.40 5.58 7.94
CA HIS A 58 15.56 6.75 8.14
C HIS A 58 14.16 6.60 7.55
N TRP A 59 13.75 5.40 7.14
CA TRP A 59 12.45 5.17 6.53
C TRP A 59 11.62 4.18 7.35
N LYS A 60 10.42 4.61 7.74
CA LYS A 60 9.41 3.77 8.40
C LYS A 60 8.41 3.28 7.37
N ARG A 61 8.34 1.96 7.20
CA ARG A 61 7.32 1.34 6.35
C ARG A 61 6.04 1.05 7.12
N ILE A 62 4.90 1.42 6.56
CA ILE A 62 3.57 1.15 7.09
C ILE A 62 2.76 0.38 6.05
N HIS A 63 2.04 -0.65 6.48
CA HIS A 63 1.15 -1.42 5.61
C HIS A 63 -0.30 -0.98 5.75
N ARG A 64 -0.96 -0.76 4.61
CA ARG A 64 -2.39 -0.47 4.51
C ARG A 64 -2.99 -1.25 3.36
N HIS A 65 -3.39 -2.49 3.63
CA HIS A 65 -3.87 -3.40 2.60
C HIS A 65 -5.10 -2.85 1.86
N HIS A 66 -4.95 -2.67 0.55
CA HIS A 66 -6.04 -2.35 -0.36
C HIS A 66 -6.26 -3.51 -1.33
N GLU A 67 -7.53 -3.88 -1.50
CA GLU A 67 -7.94 -4.79 -2.56
C GLU A 67 -7.74 -4.14 -3.94
N ARG A 68 -7.48 -4.95 -4.97
CA ARG A 68 -7.15 -4.47 -6.32
C ARG A 68 -7.72 -5.37 -7.41
N GLY A 69 -7.75 -4.85 -8.64
CA GLY A 69 -8.09 -5.60 -9.83
C GLY A 69 -9.48 -6.21 -9.75
N LYS A 70 -9.57 -7.52 -9.94
CA LYS A 70 -10.83 -8.26 -10.02
C LYS A 70 -11.74 -8.06 -8.79
N VAL A 71 -11.17 -7.98 -7.58
CA VAL A 71 -11.95 -7.81 -6.35
C VAL A 71 -12.70 -6.48 -6.34
N VAL A 72 -12.01 -5.38 -6.67
CA VAL A 72 -12.62 -4.04 -6.74
C VAL A 72 -13.58 -3.93 -7.92
N GLN A 73 -13.27 -4.58 -9.04
CA GLN A 73 -14.17 -4.65 -10.20
C GLN A 73 -15.49 -5.37 -9.85
N GLU A 74 -15.43 -6.53 -9.19
CA GLU A 74 -16.61 -7.26 -8.73
C GLU A 74 -17.43 -6.46 -7.70
N SER A 75 -16.74 -5.72 -6.82
CA SER A 75 -17.38 -4.78 -5.90
C SER A 75 -18.18 -3.69 -6.63
N LEU A 76 -17.59 -3.10 -7.68
CA LEU A 76 -18.26 -2.08 -8.49
C LEU A 76 -19.47 -2.64 -9.25
N ILE A 77 -19.35 -3.84 -9.83
CA ILE A 77 -20.48 -4.50 -10.52
C ILE A 77 -21.66 -4.68 -9.55
N LYS A 78 -21.41 -5.21 -8.35
CA LYS A 78 -22.44 -5.39 -7.31
C LYS A 78 -23.08 -4.07 -6.87
N LEU A 79 -22.30 -2.99 -6.81
CA LEU A 79 -22.83 -1.65 -6.49
C LEU A 79 -23.81 -1.18 -7.56
N VAL A 80 -23.47 -1.31 -8.84
CA VAL A 80 -24.31 -0.86 -9.96
C VAL A 80 -25.65 -1.61 -9.97
N GLU A 81 -25.68 -2.86 -9.55
CA GLU A 81 -26.90 -3.69 -9.45
C GLU A 81 -27.77 -3.40 -8.20
N ALA A 82 -27.34 -2.49 -7.32
CA ALA A 82 -27.99 -2.20 -6.03
C ALA A 82 -29.23 -1.28 -6.12
N VAL A 83 -30.03 -1.37 -7.19
CA VAL A 83 -31.18 -0.48 -7.45
C VAL A 83 -32.38 -0.80 -6.53
N ASP A 84 -32.73 -2.08 -6.35
CA ASP A 84 -33.83 -2.53 -5.47
C ASP A 84 -33.31 -3.18 -4.17
N ARG A 85 -33.88 -2.81 -3.01
CA ARG A 85 -33.36 -3.15 -1.66
C ARG A 85 -31.93 -2.67 -1.47
N TRP A 86 -31.73 -1.39 -1.75
CA TRP A 86 -30.43 -0.74 -1.91
C TRP A 86 -29.47 -0.95 -0.74
N LEU A 87 -29.93 -0.89 0.52
CA LEU A 87 -29.04 -0.88 1.67
C LEU A 87 -28.28 -2.22 1.84
N SER A 88 -28.97 -3.36 1.75
CA SER A 88 -28.33 -4.66 1.90
C SER A 88 -27.46 -5.01 0.69
N LYS A 89 -27.88 -4.63 -0.53
CA LYS A 89 -27.05 -4.80 -1.73
C LYS A 89 -25.82 -3.91 -1.72
N LEU A 90 -25.94 -2.67 -1.25
CA LEU A 90 -24.82 -1.75 -1.03
C LEU A 90 -23.81 -2.33 -0.04
N GLU A 91 -24.28 -2.82 1.11
CA GLU A 91 -23.41 -3.44 2.11
C GLU A 91 -22.70 -4.70 1.56
N ASN A 92 -23.41 -5.50 0.76
CA ASN A 92 -22.87 -6.70 0.12
C ASN A 92 -21.89 -6.39 -1.02
N SER A 93 -21.98 -5.21 -1.64
CA SER A 93 -21.01 -4.76 -2.65
C SER A 93 -19.63 -4.52 -2.05
N LYS A 94 -19.54 -4.16 -0.76
CA LYS A 94 -18.32 -3.71 -0.07
C LYS A 94 -17.65 -2.47 -0.68
N TRP A 95 -18.32 -1.78 -1.60
CA TRP A 95 -17.77 -0.61 -2.27
C TRP A 95 -17.37 0.49 -1.28
N LEU A 96 -18.27 0.83 -0.35
CA LEU A 96 -17.97 1.84 0.68
C LEU A 96 -16.84 1.41 1.62
N SER A 97 -16.62 0.11 1.84
CA SER A 97 -15.47 -0.37 2.61
C SER A 97 -14.15 -0.09 1.88
N HIS A 98 -14.11 -0.26 0.56
CA HIS A 98 -12.93 0.11 -0.25
C HIS A 98 -12.70 1.62 -0.26
N VAL A 99 -13.76 2.42 -0.43
CA VAL A 99 -13.69 3.89 -0.38
C VAL A 99 -13.18 4.37 0.98
N HIS A 100 -13.76 3.86 2.07
CA HIS A 100 -13.32 4.17 3.42
C HIS A 100 -11.85 3.80 3.62
N SER A 101 -11.42 2.60 3.22
CA SER A 101 -10.02 2.19 3.33
C SER A 101 -9.06 3.10 2.57
N ALA A 102 -9.44 3.58 1.37
CA ALA A 102 -8.65 4.53 0.60
C ALA A 102 -8.53 5.89 1.31
N LEU A 103 -9.65 6.42 1.82
CA LEU A 103 -9.67 7.70 2.55
C LEU A 103 -8.91 7.62 3.88
N SER A 104 -9.06 6.53 4.64
CA SER A 104 -8.30 6.33 5.88
C SER A 104 -6.79 6.27 5.62
N THR A 105 -6.37 5.63 4.52
CA THR A 105 -4.94 5.63 4.14
C THR A 105 -4.47 7.00 3.69
N ALA A 106 -5.29 7.77 2.97
CA ALA A 106 -4.95 9.15 2.62
C ALA A 106 -4.81 10.03 3.87
N GLY A 107 -5.69 9.88 4.86
CA GLY A 107 -5.57 10.53 6.17
C GLY A 107 -4.26 10.18 6.88
N LEU A 108 -3.88 8.90 6.90
CA LEU A 108 -2.58 8.47 7.43
C LEU A 108 -1.41 9.14 6.70
N VAL A 109 -1.48 9.30 5.37
CA VAL A 109 -0.42 9.98 4.61
C VAL A 109 -0.27 11.43 5.07
N VAL A 110 -1.39 12.13 5.33
CA VAL A 110 -1.36 13.50 5.87
C VAL A 110 -0.71 13.51 7.25
N GLU A 111 -1.10 12.63 8.16
CA GLU A 111 -0.50 12.50 9.50
C GLU A 111 1.00 12.18 9.48
N CYS A 112 1.52 11.61 8.39
CA CYS A 112 2.95 11.33 8.24
C CYS A 112 3.77 12.53 7.74
N VAL A 113 3.12 13.57 7.22
CA VAL A 113 3.74 14.77 6.64
C VAL A 113 3.61 15.98 7.56
N GLU A 114 2.58 16.01 8.41
CA GLU A 114 2.45 16.95 9.54
C GLU A 114 3.43 16.64 10.68
#